data_AF-A0A5U8JJ55-F1
#
_entry.id   AF-A0A5U8JJ55-F1
#
_cell.length_a   1.000
_cell.length_b   1.000
_cell.length_c   1.000
_cell.angle_alpha   90.00
_cell.angle_beta   90.00
_cell.angle_gamma   90.00
#
_symmetry.space_group_name_H-M   'P 1'
#
loop_
_entity.id
_entity.type
_entity.pdbx_description
1 polymer ?
#
loop_
_entity_poly.entity_id
_entity_poly.type
_entity_poly.pdbx_seq_one_letter_code
_entity_poly.pdbx_strand_id
1 'polypeptide(L)'
;KEPWLIFSNINDITPRSIMKLYSRRMQIEQNFRDEKSERYGLGLRGCYSRTAGRILILSLLATLGSIVLWLVGYHAENKGLHIRYQANSIKSRRILSYLTLAKNILRQTPMILRQVNLNSILRKLAHSYQDMVLIY
;
A
#
# COMPACT_ATOMS: atom_id res chain seq x y z
N LYS A 1 -29.57 -10.70 -3.00
CA LYS A 1 -28.18 -10.42 -3.49
C LYS A 1 -28.33 -9.83 -4.87
N GLU A 2 -27.92 -8.58 -5.06
CA GLU A 2 -27.96 -7.96 -6.40
C GLU A 2 -26.72 -8.37 -7.20
N PRO A 3 -26.87 -8.71 -8.49
CA PRO A 3 -25.74 -9.05 -9.35
C PRO A 3 -24.88 -7.82 -9.62
N TRP A 4 -23.56 -8.00 -9.66
CA TRP A 4 -22.64 -6.92 -10.03
C TRP A 4 -22.55 -6.82 -11.54
N LEU A 5 -22.86 -5.64 -12.08
CA LEU A 5 -22.66 -5.30 -13.48
C LEU A 5 -21.44 -4.39 -13.59
N ILE A 6 -20.42 -4.82 -14.33
CA ILE A 6 -19.15 -4.09 -14.50
C ILE A 6 -19.00 -3.75 -15.97
N PHE A 7 -18.80 -2.46 -16.27
CA PHE A 7 -18.43 -1.98 -17.59
C PHE A 7 -16.92 -1.72 -17.62
N SER A 8 -16.24 -2.17 -18.67
CA SER A 8 -14.80 -2.00 -18.83
C SER A 8 -14.47 -1.69 -20.29
N ASN A 9 -13.39 -0.93 -20.51
CA ASN A 9 -12.82 -0.66 -21.83
C ASN A 9 -11.66 -1.63 -22.18
N ILE A 10 -11.43 -2.64 -21.34
CA ILE A 10 -10.35 -3.61 -21.50
C ILE A 10 -10.84 -4.76 -22.36
N ASN A 11 -10.28 -4.91 -23.55
CA ASN A 11 -10.77 -5.85 -24.56
C ASN A 11 -10.01 -7.20 -24.59
N ASP A 12 -8.84 -7.28 -23.97
CA ASP A 12 -7.92 -8.42 -24.10
C ASP A 12 -7.80 -9.29 -22.83
N ILE A 13 -8.73 -9.14 -21.87
CA ILE A 13 -8.66 -9.80 -20.57
C ILE A 13 -9.93 -10.61 -20.31
N THR A 14 -9.78 -11.81 -19.75
CA THR A 14 -10.93 -12.66 -19.43
C THR A 14 -11.88 -11.97 -18.42
N PRO A 15 -13.21 -12.17 -18.49
CA PRO A 15 -14.16 -11.58 -17.55
C PRO A 15 -13.83 -11.89 -16.07
N ARG A 16 -13.29 -13.09 -15.81
CA ARG A 16 -12.86 -13.51 -14.47
C ARG A 16 -11.66 -12.70 -13.96
N SER A 17 -10.69 -12.40 -14.82
CA SER A 17 -9.56 -11.52 -14.50
C SER A 17 -10.06 -10.09 -14.22
N ILE A 18 -11.01 -9.57 -14.99
CA ILE A 18 -11.65 -8.25 -14.75
C ILE A 18 -12.33 -8.23 -13.38
N MET A 19 -13.12 -9.25 -13.04
CA MET A 19 -13.77 -9.34 -11.72
C MET A 19 -12.74 -9.39 -10.59
N LYS A 20 -11.63 -10.12 -10.77
CA LYS A 20 -10.54 -10.20 -9.79
C LYS A 20 -9.84 -8.83 -9.63
N LEU A 21 -9.64 -8.09 -10.71
CA LEU A 21 -9.09 -6.74 -10.66
C LEU A 21 -10.05 -5.79 -9.94
N TYR A 22 -11.34 -5.82 -10.29
CA TYR A 22 -12.38 -5.00 -9.65
C TYR A 22 -12.55 -5.31 -8.16
N SER A 23 -12.36 -6.58 -7.73
CA SER A 23 -12.40 -6.95 -6.31
C SER A 23 -11.36 -6.22 -5.45
N ARG A 24 -10.26 -5.73 -6.05
CA ARG A 24 -9.22 -4.96 -5.35
C ARG A 24 -9.66 -3.53 -5.03
N ARG A 25 -10.76 -3.03 -5.61
CA ARG A 25 -11.28 -1.65 -5.36
C ARG A 25 -11.47 -1.34 -3.88
N MET A 26 -11.84 -2.33 -3.07
CA MET A 26 -12.01 -2.19 -1.62
C MET A 26 -10.72 -1.75 -0.90
N GLN A 27 -9.54 -2.00 -1.48
CA GLN A 27 -8.27 -1.57 -0.92
C GLN A 27 -8.16 -0.03 -0.84
N ILE A 28 -8.83 0.70 -1.74
CA ILE A 28 -8.87 2.17 -1.71
C ILE A 28 -9.58 2.64 -0.44
N GLU A 29 -10.73 2.06 -0.11
CA GLU A 29 -11.49 2.41 1.10
C GLU A 29 -10.73 2.02 2.38
N GLN A 30 -10.04 0.88 2.37
CA GLN A 30 -9.17 0.47 3.48
C GLN A 30 -8.03 1.46 3.69
N ASN A 31 -7.39 1.93 2.62
CA ASN A 31 -6.35 2.96 2.72
C ASN A 31 -6.91 4.28 3.28
N PHE A 32 -8.07 4.74 2.83
CA PHE A 32 -8.70 5.95 3.38
C PHE A 32 -9.06 5.80 4.85
N ARG A 33 -9.53 4.61 5.27
CA ARG A 33 -9.82 4.32 6.68
C ARG A 33 -8.55 4.34 7.51
N ASP A 34 -7.47 3.76 7.01
CA ASP A 34 -6.18 3.75 7.69
C ASP A 34 -5.59 5.16 7.78
N GLU A 35 -5.60 5.97 6.73
CA GLU A 35 -5.10 7.37 6.81
C GLU A 35 -5.84 8.20 7.87
N LYS A 36 -7.17 8.01 7.98
CA LYS A 36 -8.02 8.67 8.96
C LYS A 36 -7.84 8.14 10.38
N SER A 37 -7.40 6.89 10.54
CA SER A 37 -7.27 6.23 11.83
C SER A 37 -6.17 6.87 12.68
N GLU A 38 -6.48 7.19 13.93
CA GLU A 38 -5.54 7.78 14.88
C GLU A 38 -4.52 6.76 15.40
N ARG A 39 -4.99 5.55 15.73
CA ARG A 39 -4.17 4.53 16.39
C ARG A 39 -3.29 3.73 15.43
N TYR A 40 -3.82 3.39 14.27
CA TYR A 40 -3.16 2.48 13.31
C TYR A 40 -2.64 3.20 12.05
N GLY A 41 -3.07 4.45 11.88
CA GLY A 41 -2.99 5.22 10.66
C GLY A 41 -1.98 6.35 10.66
N LEU A 42 -2.37 7.45 10.03
CA LEU A 42 -1.67 8.74 10.04
C LEU A 42 -2.42 9.80 10.88
N GLY A 43 -3.53 9.42 11.50
CA GLY A 43 -4.23 10.26 12.48
C GLY A 43 -4.87 11.53 11.93
N LEU A 44 -5.28 11.52 10.65
CA LEU A 44 -5.91 12.69 10.06
C LEU A 44 -7.21 13.11 10.77
N ARG A 45 -7.94 12.20 11.45
CA ARG A 45 -9.10 12.58 12.28
C ARG A 45 -8.74 13.39 13.52
N GLY A 46 -7.54 13.20 14.08
CA GLY A 46 -7.04 13.97 15.21
C GLY A 46 -6.50 15.34 14.80
N CYS A 47 -6.44 15.64 13.51
CA CYS A 47 -6.06 16.96 13.03
C CYS A 47 -7.26 17.90 13.19
N TYR A 48 -7.31 18.65 14.31
CA TYR A 48 -8.31 19.69 14.61
C TYR A 48 -8.24 20.91 13.68
N SER A 49 -7.84 20.73 12.43
CA SER A 49 -7.71 21.80 11.46
C SER A 49 -9.08 22.23 10.94
N ARG A 50 -9.33 23.54 10.93
CA ARG A 50 -10.59 24.15 10.49
C ARG A 50 -10.53 24.80 9.11
N THR A 51 -9.39 24.75 8.43
CA THR A 51 -9.17 25.40 7.14
C THR A 51 -8.85 24.38 6.06
N ALA A 52 -9.49 24.53 4.88
CA ALA A 52 -9.30 23.62 3.75
C ALA A 52 -7.82 23.53 3.32
N GLY A 53 -7.10 24.66 3.28
CA GLY A 53 -5.69 24.70 2.90
C GLY A 53 -4.79 23.83 3.78
N ARG A 54 -5.01 23.83 5.10
CA ARG A 54 -4.21 23.02 6.02
C ARG A 54 -4.55 21.53 5.93
N ILE A 55 -5.82 21.18 5.72
CA ILE A 55 -6.22 19.79 5.46
C ILE A 55 -5.58 19.27 4.17
N LEU A 56 -5.54 20.09 3.11
CA LEU A 56 -4.88 19.74 1.85
C LEU A 56 -3.39 19.45 2.05
N ILE A 57 -2.67 20.31 2.77
CA ILE A 57 -1.25 20.09 3.06
C ILE A 57 -1.03 18.82 3.88
N LEU A 58 -1.87 18.57 4.90
CA LEU A 58 -1.78 17.36 5.72
C LEU A 58 -2.08 16.09 4.90
N SER A 59 -3.05 16.16 3.99
CA SER A 59 -3.36 15.06 3.07
C SER A 59 -2.20 14.82 2.08
N LEU A 60 -1.56 15.88 1.58
CA LEU A 60 -0.37 15.75 0.74
C LEU A 60 0.80 15.10 1.50
N LEU A 61 1.07 15.54 2.74
CA LEU A 61 2.11 14.93 3.56
C LEU A 61 1.79 13.46 3.88
N ALA A 62 0.52 13.16 4.17
CA ALA A 62 0.06 11.81 4.43
C ALA A 62 0.25 10.89 3.22
N THR A 63 -0.13 11.35 2.03
CA THR A 63 0.03 10.58 0.78
C THR A 63 1.51 10.36 0.43
N LEU A 64 2.36 11.38 0.54
CA LEU A 64 3.80 11.24 0.35
C LEU A 64 4.43 10.26 1.36
N GLY A 65 4.05 10.36 2.63
CA GLY A 65 4.48 9.43 3.67
C GLY A 65 4.03 7.99 3.39
N SER A 66 2.79 7.80 2.96
CA SER A 66 2.24 6.49 2.55
C SER A 66 3.01 5.90 1.38
N ILE A 67 3.39 6.69 0.37
CA ILE A 67 4.20 6.24 -0.78
C ILE A 67 5.57 5.74 -0.32
N VAL A 68 6.25 6.49 0.56
CA VAL A 68 7.56 6.09 1.09
C VAL A 68 7.43 4.79 1.89
N LEU A 69 6.42 4.67 2.76
CA LEU A 69 6.15 3.44 3.51
C LEU A 69 5.87 2.25 2.58
N TRP A 70 5.13 2.46 1.49
CA TRP A 70 4.91 1.44 0.46
C TRP A 70 6.21 0.95 -0.17
N LEU A 71 7.07 1.86 -0.62
CA LEU A 71 8.35 1.51 -1.25
C LEU A 71 9.27 0.76 -0.28
N VAL A 72 9.37 1.24 0.97
CA VAL A 72 10.17 0.58 2.01
C VAL A 72 9.62 -0.81 2.33
N GLY A 73 8.30 -0.93 2.48
CA GLY A 73 7.63 -2.21 2.74
C GLY A 73 7.82 -3.21 1.61
N TYR A 74 7.70 -2.77 0.35
CA TYR A 74 7.95 -3.59 -0.82
C TYR A 74 9.41 -4.09 -0.88
N HIS A 75 10.36 -3.20 -0.64
CA HIS A 75 11.78 -3.57 -0.59
C HIS A 75 12.08 -4.55 0.55
N ALA A 76 11.47 -4.35 1.71
CA ALA A 76 11.63 -5.25 2.85
C ALA A 76 11.02 -6.64 2.59
N GLU A 77 9.87 -6.70 1.91
CA GLU A 77 9.27 -7.96 1.50
C GLU A 77 10.19 -8.72 0.53
N ASN A 78 10.72 -8.03 -0.49
CA ASN A 78 11.64 -8.61 -1.47
C ASN A 78 12.95 -9.13 -0.85
N LYS A 79 13.37 -8.54 0.28
CA LYS A 79 14.50 -9.02 1.09
C LYS A 79 14.14 -10.13 2.07
N GLY A 80 12.88 -10.57 2.12
CA GLY A 80 12.39 -11.58 3.06
C GLY A 80 12.29 -11.11 4.51
N LEU A 81 12.44 -9.81 4.78
CA LEU A 81 12.42 -9.28 6.15
C LEU A 81 11.04 -9.41 6.80
N HIS A 82 9.98 -9.43 5.99
CA HIS A 82 8.60 -9.56 6.45
C HIS A 82 8.36 -10.77 7.38
N ILE A 83 9.10 -11.86 7.19
CA ILE A 83 9.00 -13.08 8.01
C ILE A 83 9.40 -12.82 9.46
N ARG A 84 10.38 -11.93 9.70
CA ARG A 84 10.85 -11.60 11.07
C ARG A 84 9.85 -10.76 11.86
N TYR A 85 8.99 -10.03 11.17
CA TYR A 85 7.96 -9.17 11.79
C TYR A 85 6.63 -9.90 11.97
N GLN A 86 6.56 -11.18 11.61
CA GLN A 86 5.36 -11.98 11.68
C GLN A 86 5.49 -13.05 12.77
N ALA A 87 4.55 -13.07 13.71
CA ALA A 87 4.49 -14.11 14.75
C ALA A 87 3.86 -15.43 14.24
N ASN A 88 3.05 -15.37 13.18
CA ASN A 88 2.37 -16.54 12.62
C ASN A 88 3.31 -17.46 11.83
N SER A 89 3.03 -18.77 11.84
CA SER A 89 3.80 -19.80 11.14
C SER A 89 3.67 -19.80 9.61
N ILE A 90 2.68 -19.09 9.05
CA ILE A 90 2.40 -19.05 7.61
C ILE A 90 3.47 -18.24 6.87
N LYS A 91 4.32 -18.89 6.07
CA LYS A 91 5.37 -18.22 5.27
C LYS A 91 5.07 -18.14 3.77
N SER A 92 3.95 -18.72 3.33
CA SER A 92 3.59 -18.85 1.91
C SER A 92 2.98 -17.58 1.31
N ARG A 93 2.51 -16.65 2.14
CA ARG A 93 1.88 -15.40 1.68
C ARG A 93 2.21 -14.24 2.60
N ARG A 94 2.15 -13.03 2.05
CA ARG A 94 2.21 -11.80 2.84
C ARG A 94 1.01 -11.70 3.79
N ILE A 95 1.27 -11.45 5.07
CA ILE A 95 0.23 -11.18 6.07
C ILE A 95 0.15 -9.69 6.41
N LEU A 96 1.29 -9.05 6.70
CA LEU A 96 1.32 -7.62 7.02
C LEU A 96 1.24 -6.79 5.75
N SER A 97 0.45 -5.71 5.75
CA SER A 97 0.50 -4.72 4.66
C SER A 97 1.89 -4.08 4.57
N TYR A 98 2.24 -3.55 3.39
CA TYR A 98 3.51 -2.85 3.23
C TYR A 98 3.68 -1.68 4.19
N LEU A 99 2.61 -0.92 4.44
CA LEU A 99 2.66 0.20 5.38
C LEU A 99 2.96 -0.28 6.81
N THR A 100 2.28 -1.32 7.28
CA THR A 100 2.49 -1.84 8.63
C THR A 100 3.88 -2.43 8.80
N LEU A 101 4.34 -3.21 7.80
CA LEU A 101 5.69 -3.75 7.79
C LEU A 101 6.74 -2.63 7.83
N ALA A 102 6.61 -1.62 6.97
CA ALA A 102 7.53 -0.49 6.92
C ALA A 102 7.53 0.30 8.24
N LYS A 103 6.35 0.60 8.82
CA LYS A 103 6.25 1.26 10.13
C LYS A 103 7.00 0.47 11.21
N ASN A 104 6.83 -0.85 11.25
CA ASN A 104 7.52 -1.70 12.23
C ASN A 104 9.04 -1.72 12.02
N ILE A 105 9.49 -1.79 10.77
CA ILE A 105 10.92 -1.72 10.43
C ILE A 105 11.53 -0.38 10.82
N LEU A 106 10.85 0.72 10.52
CA LEU A 106 11.33 2.06 10.85
C LEU A 106 11.36 2.33 12.35
N ARG A 107 10.45 1.72 13.11
CA ARG A 107 10.47 1.75 14.58
C ARG A 107 11.69 1.05 15.17
N GLN A 108 12.13 -0.06 14.59
CA GLN A 108 13.29 -0.83 15.09
C GLN A 108 14.63 -0.36 14.50
N THR A 109 14.63 0.04 13.23
CA THR A 109 15.83 0.37 12.45
C THR A 109 15.58 1.58 11.53
N PRO A 110 15.53 2.80 12.10
CA PRO A 110 15.22 4.01 11.33
C PRO A 110 16.31 4.34 10.28
N MET A 111 17.57 3.94 10.54
CA MET A 111 18.69 4.20 9.62
C MET A 111 18.59 3.46 8.28
N ILE A 112 17.68 2.48 8.16
CA ILE A 112 17.49 1.74 6.90
C ILE A 112 17.16 2.68 5.74
N LEU A 113 16.46 3.79 6.00
CA LEU A 113 16.11 4.79 4.97
C LEU A 113 17.34 5.39 4.28
N ARG A 114 18.47 5.53 4.99
CA ARG A 114 19.71 6.07 4.40
C ARG A 114 20.35 5.09 3.41
N GLN A 115 20.10 3.80 3.59
CA GLN A 115 20.66 2.72 2.77
C GLN A 115 19.72 2.31 1.62
N VAL A 116 18.49 2.82 1.63
CA VAL A 116 17.43 2.46 0.69
C VAL A 116 17.47 3.43 -0.49
N ASN A 117 17.82 2.93 -1.67
CA ASN A 117 17.69 3.69 -2.91
C ASN A 117 16.25 3.59 -3.43
N LEU A 118 15.43 4.60 -3.11
CA LEU A 118 14.01 4.63 -3.48
C LEU A 118 13.80 4.59 -5.01
N ASN A 119 14.70 5.18 -5.79
CA ASN A 119 14.59 5.23 -7.26
C ASN A 119 14.77 3.84 -7.90
N SER A 120 15.65 2.99 -7.35
CA SER A 120 15.81 1.64 -7.86
C SER A 120 14.61 0.76 -7.49
N ILE A 121 14.05 0.97 -6.29
CA ILE A 121 12.87 0.25 -5.82
C ILE A 121 11.64 0.62 -6.63
N LEU A 122 11.45 1.92 -6.91
CA LEU A 122 10.36 2.40 -7.74
C LEU A 122 10.41 1.78 -9.14
N ARG A 123 11.60 1.70 -9.75
CA ARG A 123 11.78 1.04 -11.06
C ARG A 123 11.42 -0.45 -11.01
N LYS A 124 11.87 -1.17 -9.98
CA LYS A 124 11.51 -2.58 -9.77
C LYS A 124 10.01 -2.77 -9.55
N LEU A 125 9.39 -1.88 -8.80
CA LEU A 125 7.95 -1.91 -8.54
C LEU A 125 7.18 -1.64 -9.83
N ALA A 126 7.58 -0.63 -10.62
CA ALA A 126 6.97 -0.31 -11.90
C ALA A 126 7.02 -1.49 -12.87
N HIS A 127 8.18 -2.15 -12.98
CA HIS A 127 8.34 -3.34 -13.81
C HIS A 127 7.45 -4.49 -13.34
N SER A 128 7.46 -4.80 -12.04
CA SER A 128 6.60 -5.86 -11.49
C SER A 128 5.10 -5.57 -11.66
N TYR A 129 4.68 -4.31 -11.61
CA TYR A 129 3.30 -3.92 -11.85
C TYR A 129 2.91 -4.02 -13.33
N GLN A 130 3.81 -3.67 -14.25
CA GLN A 130 3.59 -3.89 -15.68
C GLN A 130 3.37 -5.37 -15.95
N ASP A 131 4.22 -6.23 -15.39
CA ASP A 131 4.06 -7.68 -15.49
C ASP A 131 2.75 -8.14 -14.84
N MET A 132 2.39 -7.63 -13.66
CA MET A 132 1.15 -8.05 -12.98
C MET A 132 -0.14 -7.63 -13.70
N VAL A 133 -0.10 -6.54 -14.46
CA VAL A 133 -1.20 -6.06 -15.31
C VAL A 133 -1.23 -6.80 -16.65
N LEU A 134 -0.08 -7.28 -17.15
CA LEU A 134 0.07 -7.97 -18.43
C LEU A 134 0.05 -9.52 -18.34
N ILE A 135 0.18 -10.10 -17.14
CA ILE A 135 0.15 -11.56 -16.90
C ILE A 135 -1.30 -12.11 -16.74
N TYR A 136 -2.34 -11.29 -16.95
CA TYR A 136 -3.75 -11.69 -16.78
C TYR A 136 -4.67 -11.35 -17.94
#